data_AF-A0A3B0TNC9-F1
#
_entry.id   AF-A0A3B0TNC9-F1
#
_cell.length_a   1.000
_cell.length_b   1.000
_cell.length_c   1.000
_cell.angle_alpha   90.00
_cell.angle_beta   90.00
_cell.angle_gamma   90.00
#
_symmetry.space_group_name_H-M   'P 1'
#
loop_
_entity.id
_entity.type
_entity.pdbx_description
1 polymer ?
#
loop_
_entity_poly.entity_id
_entity_poly.type
_entity_poly.pdbx_seq_one_letter_code
_entity_poly.pdbx_strand_id
1 'polypeptide(L)'
;MNRLFSLLAVVFFLFSLGGCQTSGAHSKKSVSTVILSGEADWIRNGGAIEFEGKKWVAQDGIESFKDDEVLQMGKYRGIAFFIDKVDVRPFSRLYTEFDTNKYRYYKVK
;
A
#
# COMPACT_ATOMS: atom_id res chain seq x y z
N MET A 1 -6.25 -9.89 64.19
CA MET A 1 -6.23 -8.88 63.11
C MET A 1 -5.49 -9.37 61.85
N ASN A 2 -5.42 -10.68 61.56
CA ASN A 2 -4.53 -11.19 60.48
C ASN A 2 -5.29 -11.92 59.35
N ARG A 3 -6.63 -12.01 59.40
CA ARG A 3 -7.43 -12.71 58.38
C ARG A 3 -8.08 -11.76 57.37
N LEU A 4 -8.20 -10.47 57.70
CA LEU A 4 -8.79 -9.45 56.80
C LEU A 4 -7.80 -8.98 55.72
N PHE A 5 -6.50 -8.99 56.00
CA PHE A 5 -5.45 -8.60 55.05
C PHE A 5 -5.19 -9.64 53.95
N SER A 6 -5.55 -10.91 54.18
CA SER A 6 -5.30 -12.00 53.22
C SER A 6 -6.26 -11.96 52.02
N LEU A 7 -7.50 -11.50 52.23
CA LEU A 7 -8.51 -11.41 51.17
C LEU A 7 -8.30 -10.21 50.23
N LEU A 8 -7.64 -9.14 50.68
CA LEU A 8 -7.41 -7.95 49.87
C LEU A 8 -6.29 -8.15 48.81
N ALA A 9 -5.35 -9.07 49.08
CA ALA A 9 -4.24 -9.35 48.17
C ALA A 9 -4.65 -10.21 46.95
N VAL A 10 -5.73 -11.00 47.07
CA VAL A 10 -6.19 -11.90 45.98
C VAL A 10 -6.98 -11.15 44.92
N VAL A 11 -7.69 -10.08 45.30
CA VAL A 11 -8.51 -9.29 44.35
C VAL A 11 -7.64 -8.44 43.42
N PHE A 12 -6.47 -7.98 43.87
CA PHE A 12 -5.57 -7.17 43.06
C PHE A 12 -4.84 -7.98 41.96
N PHE A 13 -4.72 -9.30 42.13
CA PHE A 13 -4.05 -10.18 41.17
C PHE A 13 -4.91 -10.56 39.95
N LEU A 14 -6.23 -10.34 40.02
CA LEU A 14 -7.17 -10.64 38.94
C LEU A 14 -7.30 -9.53 37.89
N PHE A 15 -6.73 -8.35 38.13
CA PHE A 15 -6.83 -7.20 37.22
C PHE A 15 -5.63 -7.01 36.28
N SER A 16 -4.59 -7.83 36.38
CA SER A 16 -3.31 -7.61 35.67
C SER A 16 -3.05 -8.51 34.46
N LEU A 17 -4.03 -9.27 33.95
CA LEU A 17 -3.84 -10.18 32.80
C LEU A 17 -4.56 -9.75 31.51
N GLY A 18 -5.15 -8.55 31.45
CA GLY A 18 -5.79 -8.02 30.24
C GLY A 18 -4.90 -7.04 29.48
N GLY A 19 -3.85 -7.49 28.80
CA GLY A 19 -2.99 -6.60 28.03
C GLY A 19 -2.28 -7.27 26.85
N CYS A 20 -2.67 -6.85 25.62
CA CYS A 20 -1.92 -6.74 24.36
C CYS A 20 -0.97 -7.90 23.93
N GLN A 21 -0.87 -8.31 22.67
CA GLN A 21 -1.37 -7.85 21.38
C GLN A 21 -1.03 -9.00 20.42
N THR A 22 -1.99 -9.52 19.66
CA THR A 22 -1.65 -10.36 18.51
C THR A 22 -1.15 -9.43 17.40
N SER A 23 0.14 -9.11 17.41
CA SER A 23 0.80 -8.66 16.19
C SER A 23 1.02 -9.89 15.34
N GLY A 24 -0.06 -10.34 14.67
CA GLY A 24 0.06 -11.28 13.58
C GLY A 24 1.14 -10.74 12.66
N ALA A 25 2.19 -11.54 12.46
CA ALA A 25 3.21 -11.25 11.49
C ALA A 25 2.50 -10.99 10.17
N HIS A 26 2.36 -9.71 9.80
CA HIS A 26 2.09 -9.33 8.44
C HIS A 26 3.31 -9.84 7.67
N SER A 27 3.16 -11.04 7.15
CA SER A 27 3.97 -11.56 6.07
C SER A 27 3.87 -10.49 5.00
N LYS A 28 4.89 -9.63 4.94
CA LYS A 28 5.14 -8.76 3.80
C LYS A 28 5.35 -9.73 2.66
N LYS A 29 4.24 -10.13 2.04
CA LYS A 29 4.24 -10.73 0.72
C LYS A 29 4.69 -9.56 -0.15
N SER A 30 6.01 -9.35 -0.21
CA SER A 30 6.61 -8.44 -1.16
C SER A 30 6.11 -8.95 -2.49
N VAL A 31 5.14 -8.26 -3.06
CA VAL A 31 4.73 -8.54 -4.42
C VAL A 31 6.00 -8.26 -5.20
N SER A 32 6.69 -9.32 -5.63
CA SER A 32 7.85 -9.18 -6.49
C SER A 32 7.30 -8.71 -7.83
N THR A 33 6.97 -7.43 -7.90
CA THR A 33 6.75 -6.75 -9.16
C THR A 33 8.07 -6.89 -9.88
N VAL A 34 8.05 -7.58 -11.01
CA VAL A 34 9.20 -7.62 -11.91
C VAL A 34 9.37 -6.19 -12.38
N ILE A 35 10.25 -5.44 -11.71
CA ILE A 35 10.73 -4.15 -12.20
C ILE A 35 11.61 -4.54 -13.38
N LEU A 36 11.02 -4.56 -14.58
CA LEU A 36 11.79 -4.57 -15.81
C LEU A 36 12.67 -3.33 -15.73
N SER A 37 13.99 -3.51 -15.72
CA SER A 37 14.95 -2.42 -15.71
C SER A 37 14.64 -1.46 -16.85
N GLY A 38 14.04 -0.31 -16.54
CA GLY A 38 13.65 0.71 -17.51
C GLY A 38 12.14 0.80 -17.78
N GLU A 39 11.69 2.03 -18.09
CA GLU A 39 10.30 2.32 -18.43
C GLU A 39 9.92 1.66 -19.76
N ALA A 40 8.78 0.97 -19.79
CA ALA A 40 8.34 0.28 -20.99
C ALA A 40 8.06 1.25 -22.16
N ASP A 41 8.41 0.83 -23.37
CA ASP A 41 8.34 1.68 -24.56
C ASP A 41 6.97 2.30 -24.80
N TRP A 42 5.89 1.54 -24.54
CA TRP A 42 4.53 2.07 -24.73
C TRP A 42 4.21 3.19 -23.73
N ILE A 43 4.79 3.18 -22.52
CA ILE A 43 4.61 4.25 -21.53
C ILE A 43 5.38 5.48 -22.00
N ARG A 44 6.64 5.32 -22.41
CA ARG A 44 7.50 6.39 -22.94
C ARG A 44 6.90 7.08 -24.16
N ASN A 45 6.17 6.34 -24.99
CA ASN A 45 5.49 6.85 -26.18
C ASN A 45 4.07 7.42 -25.88
N GLY A 46 3.76 7.73 -24.63
CA GLY A 46 2.48 8.36 -24.25
C GLY A 46 1.28 7.41 -24.24
N GLY A 47 1.54 6.12 -24.07
CA GLY A 47 0.50 5.11 -24.02
C GLY A 47 -0.44 5.30 -22.82
N ALA A 48 -1.60 4.66 -22.93
CA ALA A 48 -2.68 4.81 -21.98
C ALA A 48 -3.02 3.48 -21.30
N ILE A 49 -3.48 3.59 -20.06
CA ILE A 49 -4.08 2.49 -19.31
C ILE A 49 -5.59 2.64 -19.40
N GLU A 50 -6.28 1.53 -19.70
CA GLU A 50 -7.74 1.47 -19.60
C GLU A 50 -8.11 0.86 -18.27
N PHE A 51 -8.77 1.65 -17.42
CA PHE A 51 -9.16 1.24 -16.07
C PHE A 51 -10.47 1.93 -15.68
N GLU A 52 -11.41 1.17 -15.13
CA GLU A 52 -12.77 1.62 -14.78
C GLU A 52 -13.52 2.28 -15.95
N GLY A 53 -13.35 1.76 -17.17
CA GLY A 53 -13.97 2.31 -18.38
C GLY A 53 -13.42 3.69 -18.79
N LYS A 54 -12.36 4.17 -18.15
CA LYS A 54 -11.68 5.44 -18.47
C LYS A 54 -10.31 5.18 -19.07
N LYS A 55 -9.88 6.12 -19.91
CA LYS A 55 -8.55 6.13 -20.51
C LYS A 55 -7.64 7.07 -19.74
N TRP A 56 -6.59 6.50 -19.15
CA TRP A 56 -5.60 7.19 -18.34
C TRP A 56 -4.35 7.38 -19.17
N VAL A 57 -3.96 8.62 -19.44
CA VAL A 57 -2.85 8.96 -20.33
C VAL A 57 -1.62 9.32 -19.50
N ALA A 58 -0.47 8.75 -19.85
CA ALA A 58 0.80 9.03 -19.20
C ALA A 58 1.13 10.52 -19.29
N GLN A 59 1.66 11.08 -18.21
CA GLN A 59 2.05 12.48 -18.12
C GLN A 59 3.57 12.59 -18.07
N ASP A 60 4.14 13.70 -18.55
CA ASP A 60 5.60 13.88 -18.60
C ASP A 60 6.25 14.17 -17.23
N GLY A 61 5.62 13.75 -16.14
CA GLY A 61 6.16 13.89 -14.79
C GLY A 61 6.33 12.55 -14.09
N ILE A 62 7.22 12.58 -13.10
CA ILE A 62 7.59 11.44 -12.28
C ILE A 62 7.31 11.83 -10.82
N GLU A 63 6.81 10.87 -10.05
CA GLU A 63 6.63 11.01 -8.62
C GLU A 63 7.35 9.89 -7.88
N SER A 64 7.74 10.18 -6.64
CA SER A 64 8.42 9.21 -5.80
C SER A 64 7.56 8.85 -4.61
N PHE A 65 7.41 7.55 -4.41
CA PHE A 65 6.66 6.96 -3.32
C PHE A 65 7.50 5.86 -2.69
N LYS A 66 7.31 5.63 -1.39
CA LYS A 66 7.76 4.42 -0.71
C LYS A 66 6.80 3.28 -1.01
N ASP A 67 7.29 2.05 -0.87
CA ASP A 67 6.51 0.83 -1.05
C ASP A 67 5.18 0.80 -0.25
N ASP A 68 5.10 1.50 0.88
CA ASP A 68 3.92 1.54 1.75
C ASP A 68 2.94 2.70 1.47
N GLU A 69 3.31 3.62 0.58
CA GLU A 69 2.52 4.79 0.17
C GLU A 69 1.65 4.49 -1.07
N VAL A 70 1.92 3.39 -1.78
CA VAL A 70 1.13 2.98 -2.95
C VAL A 70 0.42 1.65 -2.73
N LEU A 71 -0.73 1.50 -3.40
CA LEU A 71 -1.49 0.25 -3.44
C LEU A 71 -1.55 -0.26 -4.89
N GLN A 72 -1.11 -1.50 -5.11
CA GLN A 72 -1.23 -2.14 -6.41
C GLN A 72 -2.68 -2.47 -6.72
N MET A 73 -3.19 -1.94 -7.83
CA MET A 73 -4.57 -2.16 -8.28
C MET A 73 -4.70 -3.28 -9.30
N GLY A 74 -3.64 -3.57 -10.05
CA GLY A 74 -3.65 -4.64 -11.04
C GLY A 74 -2.40 -4.68 -11.89
N LYS A 75 -2.53 -5.27 -13.08
CA LYS A 75 -1.50 -5.24 -14.13
C LYS A 75 -2.15 -4.86 -15.46
N TYR A 76 -1.48 -4.00 -16.23
CA TYR A 76 -1.85 -3.66 -17.59
C TYR A 76 -0.68 -3.98 -18.51
N ARG A 77 -0.91 -4.81 -19.54
CA ARG A 77 0.15 -5.31 -20.45
C ARG A 77 1.38 -5.88 -19.70
N GLY A 78 1.13 -6.59 -18.60
CA GLY A 78 2.17 -7.21 -17.77
C GLY A 78 2.82 -6.28 -16.73
N ILE A 79 2.58 -4.97 -16.79
CA ILE A 79 3.15 -3.98 -15.87
C ILE A 79 2.16 -3.68 -14.75
N ALA A 80 2.64 -3.70 -13.51
CA ALA A 80 1.81 -3.34 -12.36
C ALA A 80 1.46 -1.86 -12.40
N PHE A 81 0.20 -1.54 -12.09
CA PHE A 81 -0.22 -0.17 -11.87
C PHE A 81 -0.80 -0.02 -10.46
N PHE A 82 -0.63 1.18 -9.93
CA PHE A 82 -0.83 1.51 -8.54
C PHE A 82 -1.69 2.77 -8.41
N ILE A 83 -2.23 2.97 -7.21
CA ILE A 83 -2.79 4.23 -6.73
C ILE A 83 -2.01 4.67 -5.49
N ASP A 84 -2.10 5.95 -5.15
CA ASP A 84 -1.71 6.39 -3.82
C ASP A 84 -2.68 5.75 -2.81
N LYS A 85 -2.14 5.20 -1.72
CA LYS A 85 -2.90 4.54 -0.68
C LYS A 85 -3.88 5.48 0.05
N VAL A 86 -3.60 6.79 0.07
CA VAL A 86 -4.53 7.78 0.63
C VAL A 86 -5.57 8.26 -0.39
N ASP A 87 -5.42 7.92 -1.67
CA ASP A 87 -6.37 8.31 -2.71
C ASP A 87 -7.61 7.40 -2.68
N VAL A 88 -8.76 8.03 -2.49
CA VAL A 88 -10.07 7.35 -2.42
C VAL A 88 -10.85 7.60 -3.70
N ARG A 89 -11.73 6.68 -4.05
CA ARG A 89 -12.52 6.83 -5.28
C ARG A 89 -13.36 8.11 -5.26
N PRO A 90 -13.50 8.82 -6.41
CA PRO A 90 -12.85 8.53 -7.68
C PRO A 90 -11.37 8.88 -7.65
N PHE A 91 -10.52 7.97 -8.16
CA PHE A 91 -9.08 8.17 -8.14
C PHE A 91 -8.68 9.41 -8.94
N SER A 92 -7.71 10.14 -8.41
CA SER A 92 -7.14 11.31 -9.06
C SER A 92 -6.10 10.91 -10.11
N ARG A 93 -5.32 9.86 -9.82
CA ARG A 93 -4.15 9.43 -10.60
C ARG A 93 -3.96 7.92 -10.53
N LEU A 94 -3.35 7.38 -11.57
CA LEU A 94 -2.75 6.06 -11.56
C LEU A 94 -1.24 6.20 -11.69
N TYR A 95 -0.52 5.16 -11.27
CA TYR A 95 0.93 5.13 -11.26
C TYR A 95 1.47 3.83 -11.85
N THR A 96 2.62 3.88 -12.52
CA THR A 96 3.40 2.69 -12.87
C THR A 96 4.84 2.89 -12.44
N GLU A 97 5.38 1.92 -11.72
CA GLU A 97 6.79 1.92 -11.31
C GLU A 97 7.69 1.56 -12.49
N PHE A 98 8.76 2.32 -12.70
CA PHE A 98 9.77 2.04 -13.74
C PHE A 98 11.22 2.06 -13.22
N ASP A 99 11.43 2.52 -11.99
CA ASP A 99 12.69 2.52 -11.25
C ASP A 99 12.35 2.53 -9.74
N THR A 100 13.30 2.20 -8.88
CA THR A 100 13.07 2.08 -7.43
C THR A 100 12.45 3.35 -6.87
N ASN A 101 11.24 3.24 -6.31
CA ASN A 101 10.48 4.36 -5.74
C ASN A 101 10.21 5.49 -6.76
N LYS A 102 10.19 5.21 -8.07
CA LYS A 102 9.89 6.20 -9.11
C LYS A 102 8.77 5.73 -10.00
N TYR A 103 7.76 6.59 -10.13
CA TYR A 103 6.50 6.28 -10.74
C TYR A 103 6.14 7.31 -11.80
N ARG A 104 5.70 6.82 -12.96
CA ARG A 104 5.03 7.63 -13.97
C ARG A 104 3.57 7.79 -13.55
N TYR A 105 3.06 9.02 -13.49
CA TYR A 105 1.65 9.24 -13.18
C TYR A 105 0.80 9.41 -14.45
N TYR A 106 -0.48 9.08 -14.32
CA TYR A 106 -1.46 9.13 -15.38
C TYR A 106 -2.67 9.95 -14.93
N LYS A 107 -3.29 10.64 -15.88
CA LYS A 107 -4.55 11.38 -15.66
C LYS A 107 -5.63 10.89 -16.62
N VAL A 108 -6.88 10.93 -16.16
CA VAL A 108 -8.04 10.70 -17.02
C VAL A 108 -8.07 11.77 -18.11
N LYS A 109 -8.35 11.33 -19.34
CA LYS A 109 -8.68 12.21 -20.47
C LYS A 109 -10.19 12.27 -20.70
#